data_AF-A2VEI1-F1
#
_entry.id   AF-A2VEI1-F1
#
_cell.length_a   1.000
_cell.length_b   1.000
_cell.length_c   1.000
_cell.angle_alpha   90.00
_cell.angle_beta   90.00
_cell.angle_gamma   90.00
#
_symmetry.space_group_name_H-M   'P 1'
#
loop_
_entity.id
_entity.type
_entity.pdbx_description
1 polymer ?
#
loop_
_entity_poly.entity_id
_entity_poly.type
_entity_poly.pdbx_seq_one_letter_code
_entity_poly.pdbx_strand_id
1 'polypeptide(L)'
;MAAGPSAGHLYLLYYRSQEDQVLEKSQDEGSSLYPDDLLLPCNKLAIIASIFGDIANNTKEILRQLRGILKLPGSAVDTIFYRSWKLQQFVVFAKELSERYEKEALVKMEVAGNIAHSTERSQLIGHTTLWEFPEHVDSYVHLGFLLLAEEVSLRQ
;
A
#
# COMPACT_ATOMS: atom_id res chain seq x y z
N MET A 1 2.62 -50.04 41.19
CA MET A 1 1.81 -48.81 41.08
C MET A 1 2.46 -47.93 40.02
N ALA A 2 1.96 -47.94 38.79
CA ALA A 2 2.48 -47.08 37.73
C ALA A 2 1.80 -45.70 37.87
N ALA A 3 2.61 -44.65 38.10
CA ALA A 3 2.13 -43.29 38.13
C ALA A 3 1.64 -42.90 36.72
N GLY A 4 0.36 -42.55 36.61
CA GLY A 4 -0.22 -42.06 35.35
C GLY A 4 0.48 -40.79 34.88
N PRO A 5 0.51 -40.54 33.55
CA PRO A 5 1.16 -39.36 32.99
C PRO A 5 0.55 -38.09 33.61
N SER A 6 1.42 -37.17 34.03
CA SER A 6 0.97 -35.90 34.60
C SER A 6 0.25 -35.07 33.54
N ALA A 7 -0.70 -34.23 33.96
CA ALA A 7 -1.52 -33.41 33.07
C ALA A 7 -0.69 -32.55 32.09
N GLY A 8 0.53 -32.14 32.48
CA GLY A 8 1.46 -31.41 31.59
C GLY A 8 1.99 -32.24 30.42
N HIS A 9 2.16 -33.55 30.60
CA HIS A 9 2.60 -34.46 29.54
C HIS A 9 1.48 -34.70 28.51
N LEU A 10 0.22 -34.74 28.96
CA LEU A 10 -0.94 -34.80 28.07
C LEU A 10 -1.15 -33.50 27.28
N TYR A 11 -0.84 -32.35 27.90
CA TYR A 11 -0.90 -31.04 27.25
C TYR A 11 0.12 -30.90 26.11
N LEU A 12 1.37 -31.33 26.34
CA LEU A 12 2.40 -31.31 25.31
C LEU A 12 2.10 -32.28 24.15
N LEU A 13 1.54 -33.45 24.44
CA LEU A 13 1.12 -34.40 23.40
C LEU A 13 -0.07 -33.87 22.59
N TYR A 14 -0.98 -33.10 23.20
CA TYR A 14 -2.06 -32.43 22.49
C TYR A 14 -1.52 -31.37 21.52
N TYR A 15 -0.60 -30.50 21.96
CA TYR A 15 0.00 -29.49 21.08
C TYR A 15 0.81 -30.12 19.94
N ARG A 16 1.59 -31.18 20.22
CA ARG A 16 2.35 -31.88 19.18
C ARG A 16 1.45 -32.57 18.15
N SER A 17 0.34 -33.15 18.61
CA SER A 17 -0.70 -33.73 17.75
C SER A 17 -1.39 -32.66 16.88
N GLN A 18 -1.57 -31.44 17.39
CA GLN A 18 -2.05 -30.32 16.59
C GLN A 18 -1.02 -29.82 15.57
N GLU A 19 0.26 -29.78 15.92
CA GLU A 19 1.35 -29.43 15.00
C GLU A 19 1.46 -30.44 13.84
N ASP A 20 1.38 -31.73 14.14
CA ASP A 20 1.42 -32.80 13.14
C ASP A 20 0.14 -32.82 12.27
N GLN A 21 -1.02 -32.46 12.84
CA GLN A 21 -2.28 -32.36 12.11
C GLN A 21 -2.39 -31.12 11.20
N VAL A 22 -1.61 -30.07 11.48
CA VAL A 22 -1.44 -28.89 10.59
C VAL A 22 -0.52 -29.22 9.41
N LEU A 23 0.39 -30.20 9.53
CA LEU A 23 1.33 -30.55 8.48
C LEU A 23 0.78 -31.57 7.46
N GLU A 24 -0.20 -32.40 7.82
CA GLU A 24 -0.68 -33.50 6.95
C GLU A 24 -1.97 -33.22 6.15
N LYS A 25 -2.55 -32.01 6.22
CA LYS A 25 -3.72 -31.67 5.40
C LYS A 25 -3.53 -30.38 4.60
N SER A 26 -2.95 -30.48 3.40
CA SER A 26 -3.37 -29.69 2.22
C SER A 26 -2.46 -29.95 1.01
N GLN A 27 -2.64 -31.10 0.37
CA GLN A 27 -2.48 -31.21 -1.08
C GLN A 27 -3.88 -31.26 -1.68
N ASP A 28 -4.46 -30.08 -1.97
CA ASP A 28 -5.50 -29.94 -2.98
C ASP A 28 -5.55 -28.48 -3.46
N GLU A 29 -5.92 -28.30 -4.73
CA GLU A 29 -5.72 -27.09 -5.53
C GLU A 29 -6.30 -25.80 -4.92
N GLY A 30 -5.47 -24.77 -4.74
CA GLY A 30 -5.90 -23.44 -4.29
C GLY A 30 -5.57 -23.06 -2.84
N SER A 31 -4.44 -23.55 -2.30
CA SER A 31 -3.95 -23.20 -0.96
C SER A 31 -3.81 -21.69 -0.78
N SER A 32 -4.74 -21.10 -0.02
CA SER A 32 -4.63 -19.74 0.49
C SER A 32 -3.46 -19.66 1.47
N LEU A 33 -2.63 -18.62 1.35
CA LEU A 33 -1.56 -18.30 2.30
C LEU A 33 -2.07 -17.99 3.72
N TYR A 34 -3.38 -17.82 3.88
CA TYR A 34 -4.02 -17.38 5.11
C TYR A 34 -5.07 -18.39 5.60
N PRO A 35 -5.23 -18.57 6.93
CA PRO A 35 -6.37 -19.24 7.51
C PRO A 35 -7.70 -18.62 7.04
N ASP A 36 -8.78 -19.41 7.04
CA ASP A 36 -10.09 -18.99 6.52
C ASP A 36 -10.59 -17.67 7.11
N ASP A 37 -10.37 -17.44 8.40
CA ASP A 37 -10.79 -16.22 9.12
C ASP A 37 -10.03 -14.96 8.66
N LEU A 38 -8.81 -15.12 8.14
CA LEU A 38 -7.95 -14.02 7.68
C LEU A 38 -8.00 -13.81 6.17
N LEU A 39 -8.48 -14.81 5.42
CA LEU A 39 -8.55 -14.78 3.97
C LEU A 39 -9.32 -13.56 3.44
N LEU A 40 -10.52 -13.31 3.96
CA LEU A 40 -11.35 -12.19 3.51
C LEU A 40 -10.74 -10.81 3.87
N PRO A 41 -10.31 -10.55 5.13
CA PRO A 41 -9.59 -9.33 5.47
C PRO A 41 -8.33 -9.09 4.63
N CYS A 42 -7.48 -10.10 4.46
CA CYS A 42 -6.23 -9.98 3.70
C CYS A 42 -6.48 -9.73 2.22
N ASN A 43 -7.49 -10.36 1.62
CA ASN A 43 -7.88 -10.06 0.24
C ASN A 43 -8.34 -8.61 0.08
N LYS A 44 -9.10 -8.07 1.04
CA LYS A 44 -9.50 -6.65 1.00
C LYS A 44 -8.29 -5.71 1.09
N LEU A 45 -7.33 -6.01 1.98
CA LEU A 45 -6.10 -5.23 2.10
C LEU A 45 -5.27 -5.29 0.82
N ALA A 46 -5.14 -6.46 0.21
CA ALA A 46 -4.44 -6.65 -1.06
C ALA A 46 -5.08 -5.84 -2.20
N ILE A 47 -6.42 -5.82 -2.28
CA ILE A 47 -7.14 -4.99 -3.26
C ILE A 47 -6.84 -3.51 -3.05
N ILE A 48 -6.91 -3.02 -1.81
CA ILE A 48 -6.64 -1.61 -1.50
C ILE A 48 -5.18 -1.27 -1.86
N ALA A 49 -4.22 -2.10 -1.45
CA ALA A 49 -2.81 -1.90 -1.78
C ALA A 49 -2.56 -1.90 -3.30
N SER A 50 -3.24 -2.77 -4.05
CA SER A 50 -3.20 -2.78 -5.52
C SER A 50 -3.71 -1.46 -6.10
N ILE A 51 -4.82 -0.93 -5.59
CA ILE A 51 -5.35 0.37 -6.04
C ILE A 51 -4.33 1.48 -5.82
N PHE A 52 -3.65 1.51 -4.67
CA PHE A 52 -2.57 2.46 -4.42
C PHE A 52 -1.42 2.30 -5.44
N GLY A 53 -1.01 1.06 -5.73
CA GLY A 53 0.00 0.76 -6.74
C GLY A 53 -0.40 1.22 -8.14
N ASP A 54 -1.64 0.96 -8.56
CA ASP A 54 -2.18 1.37 -9.85
C ASP A 54 -2.23 2.90 -9.98
N ILE A 55 -2.67 3.60 -8.94
CA ILE A 55 -2.69 5.07 -8.90
C ILE A 55 -1.27 5.62 -9.04
N ALA A 56 -0.30 5.06 -8.30
CA ALA A 56 1.10 5.49 -8.38
C ALA A 56 1.69 5.28 -9.78
N ASN A 57 1.45 4.10 -10.38
CA ASN A 57 1.92 3.77 -11.72
C ASN A 57 1.30 4.67 -12.80
N ASN A 58 -0.03 4.86 -12.75
CA ASN A 58 -0.74 5.73 -13.69
C ASN A 58 -0.25 7.18 -13.59
N THR A 59 -0.04 7.68 -12.37
CA THR A 59 0.47 9.03 -12.13
C THR A 59 1.89 9.21 -12.70
N LYS A 60 2.75 8.20 -12.53
CA LYS A 60 4.11 8.19 -13.06
C LYS A 60 4.14 8.20 -14.59
N GLU A 61 3.22 7.48 -15.23
CA GLU A 61 3.06 7.48 -16.68
C GLU A 61 2.57 8.84 -17.19
N ILE A 62 1.58 9.44 -16.54
CA ILE A 62 1.11 10.81 -16.88
C ILE A 62 2.28 11.80 -16.75
N LEU A 63 3.07 11.72 -15.68
CA LEU A 63 4.24 12.56 -15.49
C LEU A 63 5.29 12.36 -16.59
N ARG A 64 5.50 11.12 -17.04
CA ARG A 64 6.39 10.81 -18.17
C ARG A 64 5.92 11.50 -19.45
N GLN A 65 4.61 11.47 -19.73
CA GLN A 65 4.01 12.15 -20.88
C GLN A 65 4.18 13.68 -20.78
N LEU A 66 3.90 14.27 -19.62
CA LEU A 66 4.09 15.71 -19.38
C LEU A 66 5.54 16.16 -19.58
N ARG A 67 6.52 15.37 -19.13
CA ARG A 67 7.94 15.63 -19.40
C ARG A 67 8.29 15.52 -20.89
N GLY A 68 7.58 14.67 -21.63
CA GLY A 68 7.68 14.59 -23.09
C GLY A 68 7.25 15.88 -23.77
N ILE A 69 6.10 16.43 -23.36
CA ILE A 69 5.57 17.70 -23.87
C ILE A 69 6.55 18.85 -23.64
N LEU A 70 7.17 18.92 -22.46
CA LEU A 70 8.16 19.95 -22.12
C LEU A 70 9.38 19.98 -23.07
N LYS A 71 9.71 18.84 -23.70
CA LYS A 71 10.85 18.72 -24.61
C LYS A 71 10.51 19.05 -26.07
N LEU A 72 9.24 19.31 -26.39
CA LEU A 72 8.84 19.62 -27.76
C LEU A 72 9.32 21.02 -28.18
N PRO A 73 9.91 21.16 -29.38
CA PRO A 73 10.32 22.47 -29.89
C PRO A 73 9.09 23.36 -30.09
N GLY A 74 9.13 24.58 -29.55
CA GLY A 74 8.00 25.51 -29.53
C GLY A 74 7.12 25.42 -28.28
N SER A 75 7.37 24.47 -27.36
CA SER A 75 6.87 24.55 -25.99
C SER A 75 7.52 25.75 -25.32
N ALA A 76 6.84 26.89 -25.35
CA ALA A 76 7.31 28.08 -24.67
C ALA A 76 7.34 27.78 -23.16
N VAL A 77 8.55 27.53 -22.66
CA VAL A 77 8.85 27.29 -21.23
C VAL A 77 8.28 28.40 -20.34
N ASP A 78 8.09 29.59 -20.92
CA ASP A 78 7.53 30.77 -20.28
C ASP A 78 6.02 30.99 -20.50
N THR A 79 5.33 30.17 -21.28
CA THR A 79 3.89 30.29 -21.49
C THR A 79 3.12 29.65 -20.33
N ILE A 80 2.13 30.40 -19.84
CA ILE A 80 1.16 29.91 -18.86
C ILE A 80 0.41 28.73 -19.48
N PHE A 81 0.46 27.57 -18.83
CA PHE A 81 -0.11 26.32 -19.30
C PHE A 81 -1.58 26.16 -18.88
N TYR A 82 -1.88 26.49 -17.61
CA TYR A 82 -3.25 26.55 -17.09
C TYR A 82 -3.67 28.00 -16.83
N ARG A 83 -3.96 28.35 -15.56
CA ARG A 83 -4.44 29.68 -15.19
C ARG A 83 -3.29 30.61 -14.84
N SER A 84 -2.39 30.15 -13.98
CA SER A 84 -1.23 30.94 -13.56
C SER A 84 0.09 30.19 -13.67
N TRP A 85 0.05 28.86 -13.73
CA TRP A 85 1.25 28.04 -13.75
C TRP A 85 1.81 27.84 -15.15
N LYS A 86 3.13 27.99 -15.28
CA LYS A 86 3.88 27.54 -16.45
C LYS A 86 3.95 26.01 -16.48
N LEU A 87 4.11 25.43 -17.67
CA LEU A 87 4.20 23.97 -17.83
C LEU A 87 5.32 23.36 -16.95
N GLN A 88 6.47 24.02 -16.85
CA GLN A 88 7.56 23.55 -15.99
C GLN A 88 7.19 23.52 -14.50
N GLN A 89 6.48 24.54 -14.01
CA GLN A 89 6.01 24.59 -12.61
C GLN A 89 5.01 23.47 -12.34
N PHE A 90 4.08 23.24 -13.28
CA PHE A 90 3.14 22.13 -13.20
C PHE A 90 3.84 20.77 -13.18
N VAL A 91 4.84 20.54 -14.03
CA VAL A 91 5.61 19.29 -14.06
C VAL A 91 6.38 19.06 -12.76
N VAL A 92 6.99 20.11 -12.20
CA VAL A 92 7.71 20.02 -10.91
C VAL A 92 6.74 19.67 -9.79
N PHE A 93 5.60 20.36 -9.72
CA PHE A 93 4.57 20.11 -8.72
C PHE A 93 3.99 18.69 -8.83
N ALA A 94 3.61 18.27 -10.05
CA ALA A 94 3.08 16.92 -10.30
C ALA A 94 4.11 15.83 -9.97
N LYS A 95 5.41 16.08 -10.20
CA LYS A 95 6.49 15.18 -9.78
C LYS A 95 6.51 15.01 -8.26
N GLU A 96 6.44 16.12 -7.53
CA GLU A 96 6.49 16.11 -6.07
C GLU A 96 5.32 15.35 -5.45
N LEU A 97 4.10 15.55 -5.98
CA LEU A 97 2.92 14.79 -5.57
C LEU A 97 3.07 13.30 -5.91
N SER A 98 3.50 12.99 -7.14
CA SER A 98 3.68 11.61 -7.59
C SER A 98 4.66 10.84 -6.71
N GLU A 99 5.79 11.45 -6.33
CA GLU A 99 6.81 10.80 -5.49
C GLU A 99 6.30 10.51 -4.08
N ARG A 100 5.46 11.38 -3.51
CA ARG A 100 4.84 11.14 -2.20
C ARG A 100 3.83 9.99 -2.25
N TYR A 101 2.98 9.95 -3.26
CA TYR A 101 2.03 8.85 -3.43
C TYR A 101 2.71 7.51 -3.77
N GLU A 102 3.82 7.53 -4.51
CA GLU A 102 4.63 6.33 -4.75
C GLU A 102 5.19 5.78 -3.44
N LYS A 103 5.71 6.64 -2.55
CA LYS A 103 6.18 6.22 -1.22
C LYS A 103 5.05 5.66 -0.36
N GLU A 104 3.90 6.34 -0.31
CA GLU A 104 2.75 5.85 0.48
C GLU A 104 2.25 4.50 -0.05
N ALA A 105 2.19 4.33 -1.38
CA ALA A 105 1.77 3.07 -1.99
C ALA A 105 2.70 1.92 -1.61
N LEU A 106 4.02 2.14 -1.58
CA LEU A 106 4.99 1.15 -1.13
C LEU A 106 4.75 0.74 0.33
N VAL A 107 4.48 1.71 1.22
CA VAL A 107 4.14 1.42 2.63
C VAL A 107 2.86 0.57 2.71
N LYS A 108 1.80 0.90 1.96
CA LYS A 108 0.56 0.11 1.96
C LYS A 108 0.78 -1.32 1.43
N MET A 109 1.57 -1.47 0.38
CA MET A 109 1.91 -2.80 -0.16
C MET A 109 2.71 -3.63 0.84
N GLU A 110 3.70 -3.02 1.50
CA GLU A 110 4.49 -3.67 2.55
C GLU A 110 3.61 -4.10 3.73
N VAL A 111 2.75 -3.21 4.23
CA VAL A 111 1.86 -3.53 5.34
C VAL A 111 0.87 -4.64 4.95
N ALA A 112 0.25 -4.56 3.77
CA ALA A 112 -0.69 -5.58 3.31
C ALA A 112 -0.04 -6.97 3.20
N GLY A 113 1.23 -7.02 2.77
CA GLY A 113 1.99 -8.27 2.66
C GLY A 113 2.42 -8.86 4.01
N ASN A 114 2.59 -8.04 5.05
CA ASN A 114 3.23 -8.46 6.30
C ASN A 114 2.31 -8.48 7.54
N ILE A 115 1.19 -7.75 7.53
CA ILE A 115 0.36 -7.57 8.72
C ILE A 115 -0.17 -8.90 9.29
N ALA A 116 -0.57 -9.84 8.42
CA ALA A 116 -1.06 -11.17 8.79
C ALA A 116 0.04 -12.11 9.30
N HIS A 117 1.32 -11.78 9.08
CA HIS A 117 2.48 -12.53 9.53
C HIS A 117 3.14 -11.92 10.77
N SER A 118 2.51 -10.92 11.39
CA SER A 118 3.03 -10.29 12.61
C SER A 118 3.03 -11.30 13.77
N THR A 119 4.21 -11.68 14.26
CA THR A 119 4.35 -12.63 15.37
C THR A 119 4.38 -11.93 16.73
N GLU A 120 4.69 -10.63 16.74
CA GLU A 120 4.76 -9.80 17.94
C GLU A 120 3.69 -8.71 17.94
N ARG A 121 3.21 -8.34 19.15
CA ARG A 121 2.24 -7.25 19.31
C ARG A 121 2.79 -5.91 18.82
N SER A 122 4.08 -5.66 19.02
CA SER A 122 4.81 -4.47 18.53
C SER A 122 4.69 -4.34 17.01
N GLN A 123 4.91 -5.42 16.28
CA GLN A 123 4.81 -5.46 14.82
C GLN A 123 3.37 -5.20 14.36
N LEU A 124 2.39 -5.84 15.00
CA LEU A 124 0.98 -5.62 14.66
C LEU A 124 0.54 -4.17 14.88
N ILE A 125 0.97 -3.55 15.99
CA ILE A 125 0.73 -2.13 16.25
C ILE A 125 1.40 -1.27 15.18
N GLY A 126 2.65 -1.55 14.84
CA GLY A 126 3.39 -0.83 13.80
C GLY A 126 2.69 -0.88 12.44
N HIS A 127 2.37 -2.08 11.95
CA HIS A 127 1.64 -2.28 10.69
C HIS A 127 0.27 -1.60 10.69
N THR A 128 -0.50 -1.72 11.79
CA THR A 128 -1.82 -1.07 11.90
C THR A 128 -1.67 0.45 11.88
N THR A 129 -0.67 0.99 12.57
CA THR A 129 -0.39 2.43 12.61
C THR A 129 -0.02 2.95 11.23
N LEU A 130 0.90 2.28 10.53
CA LEU A 130 1.29 2.62 9.16
C LEU A 130 0.13 2.50 8.17
N TRP A 131 -0.82 1.58 8.40
CA TRP A 131 -2.02 1.48 7.59
C TRP A 131 -2.97 2.66 7.82
N GLU A 132 -3.25 2.98 9.08
CA GLU A 132 -4.27 3.95 9.48
C GLU A 132 -3.81 5.40 9.33
N PHE A 133 -2.51 5.67 9.51
CA PHE A 133 -1.94 7.02 9.50
C PHE A 133 -0.89 7.17 8.40
N PRO A 134 -1.29 7.63 7.19
CA PRO A 134 -0.36 7.94 6.09
C PRO A 134 0.68 8.99 6.50
N GLU A 135 1.96 8.67 6.34
CA GLU A 135 3.05 9.59 6.65
C GLU A 135 3.40 10.48 5.45
N HIS A 136 3.22 9.96 4.23
CA HIS A 136 3.63 10.65 3.01
C HIS A 136 2.49 11.43 2.34
N VAL A 137 1.24 11.22 2.77
CA VAL A 137 0.06 11.95 2.31
C VAL A 137 -0.48 12.80 3.45
N ASP A 138 0.15 13.94 3.66
CA ASP A 138 -0.10 14.84 4.78
C ASP A 138 -1.01 16.04 4.39
N SER A 139 -1.16 16.97 5.33
CA SER A 139 -1.89 18.22 5.11
C SER A 139 -1.32 19.08 3.98
N TYR A 140 -0.02 18.99 3.70
CA TYR A 140 0.61 19.70 2.59
C TYR A 140 0.17 19.11 1.25
N VAL A 141 0.10 17.79 1.14
CA VAL A 141 -0.45 17.11 -0.05
C VAL A 141 -1.91 17.51 -0.30
N HIS A 142 -2.71 17.59 0.77
CA HIS A 142 -4.09 18.06 0.66
C HIS A 142 -4.17 19.50 0.12
N LEU A 143 -3.37 20.42 0.67
CA LEU A 143 -3.26 21.79 0.15
C LEU A 143 -2.83 21.79 -1.33
N GLY A 144 -1.88 20.92 -1.69
CA GLY A 144 -1.45 20.74 -3.06
C GLY A 144 -2.61 20.42 -4.00
N PHE A 145 -3.48 19.48 -3.63
CA PHE A 145 -4.67 19.18 -4.43
C PHE A 145 -5.66 20.34 -4.53
N LEU A 146 -5.82 21.15 -3.47
CA LEU A 146 -6.66 22.35 -3.54
C LEU A 146 -6.08 23.37 -4.53
N LEU A 147 -4.78 23.59 -4.51
CA LEU A 147 -4.09 24.47 -5.46
C LEU A 147 -4.21 23.94 -6.90
N LEU A 148 -4.02 22.63 -7.08
CA LEU A 148 -4.18 21.97 -8.37
C LEU A 148 -5.62 22.09 -8.89
N ALA A 149 -6.61 21.87 -8.02
CA ALA A 149 -8.02 22.00 -8.37
C ALA A 149 -8.34 23.42 -8.83
N GLU A 150 -7.85 24.44 -8.11
CA GLU A 150 -8.01 25.84 -8.51
C GLU A 150 -7.34 26.17 -9.85
N GLU A 151 -6.13 25.66 -10.10
CA GLU A 151 -5.43 25.85 -11.38
C GLU A 151 -6.16 25.20 -12.56
N VAL A 152 -6.77 24.03 -12.34
CA VAL A 152 -7.49 23.26 -13.38
C VAL A 152 -8.97 23.70 -13.50
N SER A 153 -9.49 24.48 -12.56
CA SER A 153 -10.93 24.76 -12.41
C SER A 153 -11.62 25.54 -13.55
N LEU A 154 -10.92 26.10 -14.55
CA LEU A 154 -11.55 26.84 -15.68
C LEU A 154 -10.70 26.70 -16.97
N ARG A 155 -11.18 26.35 -18.18
CA ARG A 155 -12.52 26.41 -18.80
C ARG A 155 -12.81 25.20 -19.72
N GLN A 156 -14.02 24.63 -19.60
CA GLN A 156 -14.86 24.28 -20.77
C GLN A 156 -15.47 25.55 -21.34
#